data_AF-A0A066ZWA9-F1
#
_entry.id   AF-A0A066ZWA9-F1
#
_cell.length_a   1.000
_cell.length_b   1.000
_cell.length_c   1.000
_cell.angle_alpha   90.00
_cell.angle_beta   90.00
_cell.angle_gamma   90.00
#
_symmetry.space_group_name_H-M   'P 1'
#
loop_
_entity.id
_entity.type
_entity.pdbx_description
1 polymer ?
#
loop_
_entity_poly.entity_id
_entity_poly.type
_entity_poly.pdbx_seq_one_letter_code
_entity_poly.pdbx_strand_id
1 'polypeptide(L)'
;MELTTYSKQISESQALVEWSFSKAKCGKFLCTLLPGSESIELIAEMVVIRHLIDERQIFGQKLLTGKGLTLNVSSGAIKKLVLGKSDKKDASHYANYLSLVLDGCKFKVHKNQNIVDCESPLDESLDILPEVYGSSHYLVNAGKIGEVFVTRHAIERYQERTIEESGECKYPLATLIKRLSNKEIEKVQLPEKVLNHKLKKYRNPDEDYEVWKHPTSSLHFGIVLDKKTLKKTLVTIFIRS
;
A
#
# COMPACT_ATOMS: atom_id res chain seq x y z
N MET A 1 15.96 -1.43 -11.61
CA MET A 1 16.32 -0.90 -10.29
C MET A 1 16.34 -2.05 -9.30
N GLU A 2 17.28 -2.07 -8.37
CA GLU A 2 17.46 -3.18 -7.43
C GLU A 2 17.64 -2.63 -6.01
N LEU A 3 16.77 -3.03 -5.10
CA LEU A 3 16.89 -2.74 -3.67
C LEU A 3 17.10 -4.06 -2.95
N THR A 4 18.15 -4.12 -2.14
CA THR A 4 18.48 -5.27 -1.31
C THR A 4 18.23 -4.92 0.15
N THR A 5 17.50 -5.77 0.84
CA THR A 5 17.24 -5.69 2.28
C THR A 5 17.57 -7.03 2.92
N TYR A 6 18.04 -6.96 4.17
CA TYR A 6 18.30 -8.13 4.98
C TYR A 6 17.92 -7.84 6.43
N SER A 7 16.98 -8.60 6.99
CA SER A 7 16.60 -8.50 8.40
C SER A 7 17.16 -9.61 9.27
N LYS A 8 17.49 -9.28 10.51
CA LYS A 8 17.86 -10.23 11.55
C LYS A 8 17.22 -9.82 12.88
N GLN A 9 16.51 -10.75 13.52
CA GLN A 9 16.02 -10.55 14.88
C GLN A 9 17.19 -10.41 15.87
N ILE A 10 17.13 -9.40 16.73
CA ILE A 10 18.09 -9.18 17.83
C ILE A 10 17.47 -9.63 19.17
N SER A 11 16.19 -9.34 19.37
CA SER A 11 15.43 -9.69 20.58
C SER A 11 13.95 -9.92 20.25
N GLU A 12 13.12 -10.20 21.24
CA GLU A 12 11.65 -10.37 21.05
C GLU A 12 10.95 -9.08 20.56
N SER A 13 11.57 -7.92 20.77
CA SER A 13 11.03 -6.60 20.41
C SER A 13 11.90 -5.80 19.44
N GLN A 14 13.05 -6.34 19.02
CA GLN A 14 13.96 -5.63 18.13
C GLN A 14 14.48 -6.50 16.99
N ALA A 15 14.60 -5.90 15.81
CA ALA A 15 15.25 -6.47 14.64
C ALA A 15 16.15 -5.42 13.96
N LEU A 16 17.30 -5.87 13.46
CA LEU A 16 18.16 -5.06 12.62
C LEU A 16 17.79 -5.32 11.17
N VAL A 17 17.63 -4.25 10.38
CA VAL A 17 17.43 -4.33 8.93
C VAL A 17 18.54 -3.58 8.23
N GLU A 18 19.35 -4.31 7.50
CA GLU A 18 20.32 -3.76 6.57
C GLU A 18 19.64 -3.47 5.23
N TRP A 19 20.05 -2.41 4.55
CA TRP A 19 19.54 -2.09 3.22
C TRP A 19 20.62 -1.48 2.33
N SER A 20 20.51 -1.72 1.03
CA SER A 20 21.38 -1.16 0.00
C SER A 20 20.65 -1.03 -1.33
N PHE A 21 20.69 0.16 -1.90
CA PHE A 21 20.20 0.47 -3.24
C PHE A 21 21.35 0.89 -4.17
N SER A 22 22.37 1.57 -3.63
CA SER A 22 23.59 1.96 -4.33
C SER A 22 24.70 2.23 -3.31
N LYS A 23 25.95 2.42 -3.77
CA LYS A 23 27.08 2.80 -2.89
C LYS A 23 26.86 4.09 -2.10
N ALA A 24 25.99 4.98 -2.57
CA ALA A 24 25.64 6.22 -1.89
C ALA A 24 24.30 6.15 -1.11
N LYS A 25 23.53 5.06 -1.25
CA LYS A 25 22.21 4.88 -0.62
C LYS A 25 22.11 3.50 -0.01
N CYS A 26 22.46 3.42 1.25
CA CYS A 26 22.60 2.20 2.04
C CYS A 26 22.49 2.55 3.53
N GLY A 27 22.36 1.54 4.38
CA GLY A 27 22.45 1.75 5.81
C GLY A 27 21.81 0.64 6.61
N LYS A 28 21.52 0.95 7.87
CA LYS A 28 20.91 0.04 8.83
C LYS A 28 19.79 0.73 9.58
N PHE A 29 18.72 -0.01 9.83
CA PHE A 29 17.66 0.37 10.74
C PHE A 29 17.63 -0.58 11.92
N LEU A 30 17.73 -0.04 13.14
CA LEU A 30 17.31 -0.73 14.34
C LEU A 30 15.80 -0.52 14.51
N CYS A 31 15.03 -1.56 14.22
CA CYS A 31 13.58 -1.52 14.32
C CYS A 31 13.11 -2.03 15.68
N THR A 32 12.21 -1.29 16.32
CA THR A 32 11.58 -1.67 17.59
C THR A 32 10.09 -1.90 17.38
N LEU A 33 9.57 -3.05 17.80
CA LEU A 33 8.15 -3.40 17.77
C LEU A 33 7.72 -3.82 19.18
N LEU A 34 6.48 -3.48 19.57
CA LEU A 34 5.93 -3.98 20.83
C LEU A 34 5.95 -5.52 20.85
N PRO A 35 6.36 -6.15 21.98
CA PRO A 35 6.41 -7.61 22.08
C PRO A 35 5.07 -8.28 21.74
N GLY A 36 5.12 -9.47 21.12
CA GLY A 36 3.93 -10.28 20.84
C GLY A 36 3.79 -10.79 19.40
N SER A 37 4.73 -10.48 18.50
CA SER A 37 4.81 -11.10 17.17
C SER A 37 6.00 -12.05 17.08
N GLU A 38 5.75 -13.24 16.54
CA GLU A 38 6.79 -14.23 16.23
C GLU A 38 7.50 -13.94 14.89
N SER A 39 7.09 -12.88 14.20
CA SER A 39 7.52 -12.55 12.84
C SER A 39 8.20 -11.18 12.75
N ILE A 40 8.81 -10.71 13.84
CA ILE A 40 9.38 -9.35 13.96
C ILE A 40 10.37 -9.02 12.85
N GLU A 41 11.24 -9.94 12.46
CA GLU A 41 12.20 -9.76 11.37
C GLU A 41 11.50 -9.47 10.03
N LEU A 42 10.42 -10.20 9.72
CA LEU A 42 9.64 -10.01 8.50
C LEU A 42 8.89 -8.68 8.53
N ILE A 43 8.30 -8.34 9.69
CA ILE A 43 7.60 -7.07 9.90
C ILE A 43 8.58 -5.91 9.72
N ALA A 44 9.72 -5.96 10.40
CA ALA A 44 10.75 -4.94 10.33
C ALA A 44 11.24 -4.73 8.90
N GLU A 45 11.53 -5.81 8.16
CA GLU A 45 11.97 -5.68 6.77
C GLU A 45 10.91 -5.02 5.89
N MET A 46 9.63 -5.44 5.99
CA MET A 46 8.55 -4.83 5.21
C MET A 46 8.33 -3.36 5.56
N VAL A 47 8.43 -3.02 6.85
CA VAL A 47 8.28 -1.65 7.35
C VAL A 47 9.42 -0.76 6.85
N VAL A 48 10.66 -1.25 6.88
CA VAL A 48 11.81 -0.53 6.32
C VAL A 48 11.67 -0.36 4.81
N ILE A 49 11.24 -1.39 4.07
CA ILE A 49 10.97 -1.24 2.63
C ILE A 49 9.94 -0.13 2.38
N ARG A 50 8.84 -0.11 3.14
CA ARG A 50 7.83 0.95 3.04
C ARG A 50 8.42 2.33 3.37
N HIS A 51 9.15 2.46 4.47
CA HIS A 51 9.79 3.71 4.89
C HIS A 51 10.76 4.23 3.83
N LEU A 52 11.56 3.34 3.23
CA LEU A 52 12.48 3.67 2.15
C LEU A 52 11.76 4.18 0.88
N ILE A 53 10.60 3.60 0.56
CA ILE A 53 9.79 3.99 -0.60
C ILE A 53 9.11 5.34 -0.37
N ASP A 54 8.46 5.53 0.79
CA ASP A 54 7.55 6.65 1.03
C ASP A 54 8.23 7.89 1.59
N GLU A 55 9.01 7.70 2.66
CA GLU A 55 9.59 8.80 3.44
C GLU A 55 10.97 9.17 2.90
N ARG A 56 11.84 8.17 2.69
CA ARG A 56 13.19 8.42 2.14
C ARG A 56 13.18 8.62 0.63
N GLN A 57 12.12 8.21 -0.05
CA GLN A 57 11.97 8.27 -1.50
C GLN A 57 13.25 7.90 -2.23
N ILE A 58 13.85 6.74 -1.88
CA ILE A 58 15.18 6.37 -2.37
C ILE A 58 15.26 6.27 -3.90
N PHE A 59 14.11 6.06 -4.55
CA PHE A 59 13.94 6.04 -6.01
C PHE A 59 13.75 7.43 -6.64
N GLY A 60 13.78 8.50 -5.85
CA GLY A 60 13.62 9.90 -6.27
C GLY A 60 12.18 10.34 -6.52
N GLN A 61 11.20 9.43 -6.43
CA GLN A 61 9.78 9.70 -6.63
C GLN A 61 8.92 8.68 -5.88
N LYS A 62 7.64 9.01 -5.64
CA LYS A 62 6.66 8.06 -5.10
C LYS A 62 6.45 6.89 -6.07
N LEU A 63 6.51 5.67 -5.52
CA LEU A 63 6.31 4.46 -6.29
C LEU A 63 4.81 4.14 -6.44
N LEU A 64 4.35 3.97 -7.69
CA LEU A 64 2.97 3.61 -8.01
C LEU A 64 2.86 2.24 -8.72
N THR A 65 3.99 1.57 -8.93
CA THR A 65 4.11 0.23 -9.52
C THR A 65 5.47 -0.36 -9.20
N GLY A 66 5.53 -1.67 -9.00
CA GLY A 66 6.77 -2.43 -8.82
C GLY A 66 7.40 -2.89 -10.15
N LYS A 67 6.77 -2.64 -11.30
CA LYS A 67 7.31 -3.07 -12.60
C LYS A 67 8.68 -2.43 -12.85
N GLY A 68 9.68 -3.26 -13.15
CA GLY A 68 11.08 -2.83 -13.36
C GLY A 68 11.91 -2.72 -12.07
N LEU A 69 11.30 -2.98 -10.92
CA LEU A 69 11.98 -3.14 -9.63
C LEU A 69 12.27 -4.62 -9.37
N THR A 70 13.47 -4.89 -8.86
CA THR A 70 13.83 -6.14 -8.22
C THR A 70 14.04 -5.86 -6.74
N LEU A 71 13.34 -6.60 -5.89
CA LEU A 71 13.55 -6.61 -4.45
C LEU A 71 14.24 -7.90 -4.05
N ASN A 72 15.43 -7.76 -3.48
CA ASN A 72 16.14 -8.84 -2.82
C ASN A 72 15.83 -8.76 -1.33
N VAL A 73 15.14 -9.76 -0.80
CA VAL A 73 14.70 -9.78 0.60
C VAL A 73 15.34 -10.93 1.37
N SER A 74 15.41 -10.84 2.70
CA SER A 74 16.04 -11.87 3.54
C SER A 74 15.33 -13.24 3.44
N SER A 75 14.01 -13.22 3.26
CA SER A 75 13.16 -14.40 3.35
C SER A 75 12.10 -14.45 2.25
N GLY A 76 11.88 -15.64 1.70
CA GLY A 76 10.78 -15.91 0.77
C GLY A 76 9.39 -15.72 1.39
N ALA A 77 9.29 -15.68 2.73
CA ALA A 77 8.04 -15.38 3.44
C ALA A 77 7.52 -13.97 3.13
N ILE A 78 8.40 -12.99 2.92
CA ILE A 78 8.00 -11.61 2.57
C ILE A 78 7.28 -11.60 1.23
N LYS A 79 7.81 -12.29 0.22
CA LYS A 79 7.13 -12.47 -1.07
C LYS A 79 5.75 -13.10 -0.88
N LYS A 80 5.64 -14.15 -0.05
CA LYS A 80 4.34 -14.78 0.22
C LYS A 80 3.38 -13.83 0.91
N LEU A 81 3.84 -13.04 1.88
CA LEU A 81 3.05 -12.04 2.60
C LEU A 81 2.50 -10.97 1.66
N VAL A 82 3.36 -10.36 0.84
CA VAL A 82 2.97 -9.34 -0.14
C VAL A 82 1.96 -9.89 -1.16
N LEU A 83 2.13 -11.15 -1.58
CA LEU A 83 1.20 -11.81 -2.50
C LEU A 83 -0.09 -12.33 -1.83
N GLY A 84 -0.24 -12.21 -0.51
CA GLY A 84 -1.40 -12.73 0.24
C GLY A 84 -1.46 -14.26 0.31
N LYS A 85 -0.31 -14.93 0.22
CA LYS A 85 -0.15 -16.40 0.20
C LYS A 85 0.58 -16.95 1.44
N SER A 86 0.77 -16.12 2.47
CA SER A 86 1.43 -16.50 3.72
C SER A 86 0.41 -16.91 4.77
N ASP A 87 0.81 -17.79 5.67
CA ASP A 87 0.09 -18.23 6.87
C ASP A 87 0.36 -17.32 8.09
N LYS A 88 1.39 -16.47 8.04
CA LYS A 88 1.76 -15.52 9.10
C LYS A 88 0.79 -14.35 9.21
N LYS A 89 -0.31 -14.55 9.93
CA LYS A 89 -1.40 -13.58 10.11
C LYS A 89 -0.94 -12.31 10.84
N ASP A 90 -0.06 -12.47 11.82
CA ASP A 90 0.54 -11.38 12.61
C ASP A 90 1.34 -10.40 11.75
N ALA A 91 1.96 -10.85 10.65
CA ALA A 91 2.70 -10.00 9.73
C ALA A 91 1.87 -9.50 8.52
N SER A 92 0.70 -10.10 8.27
CA SER A 92 -0.07 -9.89 7.03
C SER A 92 -0.48 -8.44 6.78
N HIS A 93 -0.82 -7.70 7.84
CA HIS A 93 -1.32 -6.33 7.72
C HIS A 93 -0.23 -5.33 7.29
N TYR A 94 1.03 -5.56 7.68
CA TYR A 94 2.19 -4.78 7.24
C TYR A 94 2.52 -5.00 5.75
N ALA A 95 2.13 -6.14 5.18
CA ALA A 95 2.37 -6.46 3.78
C ALA A 95 1.36 -5.81 2.82
N ASN A 96 0.21 -5.38 3.33
CA ASN A 96 -0.89 -4.89 2.50
C ASN A 96 -0.49 -3.66 1.70
N TYR A 97 0.15 -2.67 2.33
CA TYR A 97 0.65 -1.47 1.64
C TYR A 97 1.58 -1.85 0.48
N LEU A 98 2.56 -2.71 0.78
CA LEU A 98 3.55 -3.20 -0.18
C LEU A 98 2.87 -3.92 -1.36
N SER A 99 1.80 -4.66 -1.11
CA SER A 99 1.05 -5.35 -2.17
C SER A 99 0.39 -4.40 -3.18
N LEU A 100 0.11 -3.14 -2.78
CA LEU A 100 -0.44 -2.11 -3.67
C LEU A 100 0.65 -1.50 -4.55
N VAL A 101 1.77 -1.10 -3.94
CA VAL A 101 2.81 -0.31 -4.64
C VAL A 101 3.83 -1.17 -5.37
N LEU A 102 4.03 -2.42 -4.95
CA LEU A 102 4.98 -3.36 -5.54
C LEU A 102 4.34 -4.30 -6.57
N ASP A 103 3.15 -3.97 -7.10
CA ASP A 103 2.54 -4.78 -8.15
C ASP A 103 3.48 -4.90 -9.36
N GLY A 104 3.72 -6.13 -9.80
CA GLY A 104 4.67 -6.47 -10.86
C GLY A 104 6.16 -6.47 -10.46
N CYS A 105 6.49 -6.29 -9.18
CA CYS A 105 7.87 -6.38 -8.67
C CYS A 105 8.43 -7.81 -8.75
N LYS A 106 9.72 -7.93 -9.11
CA LYS A 106 10.44 -9.20 -9.04
C LYS A 106 11.01 -9.39 -7.63
N PHE A 107 10.69 -10.49 -6.97
CA PHE A 107 11.24 -10.84 -5.67
C PHE A 107 12.31 -11.93 -5.83
N LYS A 108 13.48 -11.70 -5.23
CA LYS A 108 14.54 -12.69 -5.04
C LYS A 108 14.88 -12.79 -3.54
N VAL A 109 15.39 -13.94 -3.13
CA VAL A 109 15.85 -14.15 -1.75
C VAL A 109 17.35 -13.94 -1.69
N HIS A 110 17.81 -13.10 -0.78
CA HIS A 110 19.22 -12.85 -0.52
C HIS A 110 19.52 -13.20 0.94
N LYS A 111 20.30 -14.25 1.15
CA LYS A 111 20.54 -14.80 2.50
C LYS A 111 21.80 -14.25 3.17
N ASN A 112 22.62 -13.50 2.45
CA ASN A 112 23.90 -13.04 2.98
C ASN A 112 23.68 -11.84 3.90
N GLN A 113 24.34 -11.89 5.05
CA GLN A 113 24.49 -10.76 5.98
C GLN A 113 25.56 -9.78 5.46
N ASN A 114 25.58 -8.57 6.02
CA ASN A 114 26.54 -7.52 5.70
C ASN A 114 26.41 -7.01 4.26
N ILE A 115 25.17 -6.70 3.86
CA ILE A 115 24.90 -6.13 2.53
C ILE A 115 25.25 -4.64 2.43
N VAL A 116 25.60 -4.01 3.56
CA VAL A 116 26.01 -2.61 3.64
C VAL A 116 27.48 -2.50 3.26
N ASP A 117 27.72 -2.27 1.97
CA ASP A 117 29.02 -1.91 1.41
C ASP A 117 28.93 -0.51 0.80
N CYS A 118 29.14 0.51 1.62
CA CYS A 118 28.96 1.89 1.19
C CYS A 118 29.80 2.90 1.95
N GLU A 119 30.00 4.05 1.29
CA GLU A 119 30.94 5.09 1.71
C GLU A 119 30.45 5.86 2.95
N SER A 120 29.14 5.90 3.20
CA SER A 120 28.54 6.59 4.34
C SER A 120 27.22 5.90 4.73
N PRO A 121 27.26 4.85 5.57
CA PRO A 121 26.06 4.15 6.00
C PRO A 121 25.16 5.06 6.86
N LEU A 122 23.87 5.01 6.58
CA LEU A 122 22.85 5.68 7.40
C LEU A 122 22.34 4.70 8.47
N ASP A 123 22.76 4.93 9.70
CA ASP A 123 22.27 4.17 10.85
C ASP A 123 21.13 4.92 11.54
N GLU A 124 19.97 4.29 11.59
CA GLU A 124 18.73 4.91 12.06
C GLU A 124 17.95 3.97 12.99
N SER A 125 17.10 4.55 13.84
CA SER A 125 16.14 3.80 14.65
C SER A 125 14.73 4.02 14.13
N LEU A 126 13.93 2.95 14.09
CA LEU A 126 12.55 3.02 13.61
C LEU A 126 11.59 2.31 14.58
N ASP A 127 10.69 3.07 15.17
CA ASP A 127 9.61 2.52 15.98
C ASP A 127 8.46 2.06 15.08
N ILE A 128 8.16 0.77 15.12
CA ILE A 128 7.10 0.16 14.34
C ILE A 128 5.79 0.35 15.09
N LEU A 129 5.08 1.42 14.74
CA LEU A 129 3.73 1.70 15.22
C LEU A 129 2.68 0.93 14.37
N PRO A 130 1.96 -0.06 14.94
CA PRO A 130 0.99 -0.87 14.18
C PRO A 130 -0.11 -0.04 13.52
N GLU A 131 -0.54 1.07 14.13
CA GLU A 131 -1.55 1.97 13.59
C GLU A 131 -1.10 2.73 12.34
N VAL A 132 0.21 2.96 12.19
CA VAL A 132 0.80 3.64 11.03
C VAL A 132 1.17 2.61 9.95
N TYR A 133 1.97 1.63 10.36
CA TYR A 133 2.59 0.68 9.44
C TYR A 133 1.70 -0.53 9.11
N GLY A 134 0.76 -0.86 9.99
CA GLY A 134 -0.24 -1.89 9.77
C GLY A 134 -1.45 -1.46 8.95
N SER A 135 -1.59 -0.16 8.69
CA SER A 135 -2.65 0.33 7.80
C SER A 135 -2.47 -0.23 6.39
N SER A 136 -3.55 -0.83 5.86
CA SER A 136 -3.58 -1.51 4.57
C SER A 136 -3.86 -0.60 3.37
N HIS A 137 -3.97 0.71 3.62
CA HIS A 137 -4.49 1.67 2.64
C HIS A 137 -3.38 2.51 2.02
N TYR A 138 -3.54 2.85 0.75
CA TYR A 138 -2.72 3.87 0.09
C TYR A 138 -3.46 5.22 0.12
N LEU A 139 -2.86 6.24 0.74
CA LEU A 139 -3.46 7.58 0.82
C LEU A 139 -3.22 8.35 -0.49
N VAL A 140 -4.31 8.81 -1.11
CA VAL A 140 -4.29 9.57 -2.36
C VAL A 140 -4.92 10.94 -2.13
N ASN A 141 -4.30 12.00 -2.64
CA ASN A 141 -4.97 13.28 -2.80
C ASN A 141 -5.74 13.28 -4.13
N ALA A 142 -7.06 13.10 -4.06
CA ALA A 142 -7.96 12.93 -5.20
C ALA A 142 -8.63 14.25 -5.64
N GLY A 143 -7.90 15.37 -5.57
CA GLY A 143 -8.37 16.68 -6.05
C GLY A 143 -9.66 17.12 -5.35
N LYS A 144 -10.76 17.22 -6.12
CA LYS A 144 -12.09 17.65 -5.60
C LYS A 144 -12.64 16.76 -4.50
N ILE A 145 -12.25 15.48 -4.46
CA ILE A 145 -12.71 14.54 -3.44
C ILE A 145 -11.98 14.77 -2.11
N GLY A 146 -10.76 15.31 -2.16
CA GLY A 146 -9.85 15.43 -1.02
C GLY A 146 -8.99 14.18 -0.83
N GLU A 147 -8.53 13.95 0.39
CA GLU A 147 -7.74 12.78 0.75
C GLU A 147 -8.60 11.52 0.83
N VAL A 148 -8.17 10.46 0.14
CA VAL A 148 -8.90 9.19 0.04
C VAL A 148 -7.95 8.02 0.26
N PHE A 149 -8.32 7.15 1.18
CA PHE A 149 -7.67 5.87 1.41
C PHE A 149 -8.13 4.85 0.36
N VAL A 150 -7.19 4.34 -0.44
CA VAL A 150 -7.45 3.33 -1.47
C VAL A 150 -7.12 1.95 -0.90
N THR A 151 -8.09 1.04 -0.97
CA THR A 151 -7.95 -0.35 -0.56
C THR A 151 -7.45 -1.22 -1.71
N ARG A 152 -6.85 -2.38 -1.40
CA ARG A 152 -6.53 -3.42 -2.40
C ARG A 152 -7.76 -3.83 -3.21
N HIS A 153 -8.88 -4.05 -2.52
CA HIS A 153 -10.13 -4.44 -3.15
C HIS A 153 -10.59 -3.40 -4.18
N ALA A 154 -10.46 -2.11 -3.89
CA ALA A 154 -10.79 -1.06 -4.84
C ALA A 154 -9.89 -1.09 -6.08
N ILE A 155 -8.59 -1.34 -5.93
CA ILE A 155 -7.67 -1.46 -7.08
C ILE A 155 -8.02 -2.68 -7.93
N GLU A 156 -8.31 -3.82 -7.31
CA GLU A 156 -8.74 -5.04 -8.02
C GLU A 156 -10.02 -4.77 -8.82
N ARG A 157 -11.03 -4.15 -8.19
CA ARG A 157 -12.26 -3.74 -8.89
C ARG A 157 -11.99 -2.74 -10.02
N TYR A 158 -11.11 -1.78 -9.81
CA TYR A 158 -10.72 -0.85 -10.88
C TYR A 158 -10.12 -1.59 -12.09
N GLN A 159 -9.20 -2.51 -11.81
CA GLN A 159 -8.50 -3.27 -12.83
C GLN A 159 -9.47 -4.15 -13.63
N GLU A 160 -10.34 -4.89 -12.95
CA GLU A 160 -11.40 -5.70 -13.58
C GLU A 160 -12.24 -4.84 -14.54
N ARG A 161 -12.79 -3.72 -14.07
CA ARG A 161 -13.66 -2.85 -14.89
C ARG A 161 -12.92 -2.17 -16.04
N THR A 162 -11.67 -1.78 -15.82
CA THR A 162 -10.86 -1.16 -16.89
C THR A 162 -10.54 -2.17 -17.99
N ILE A 163 -10.27 -3.43 -17.63
CA ILE A 163 -10.06 -4.52 -18.60
C ILE A 163 -11.35 -4.83 -19.35
N GLU A 164 -12.50 -4.87 -18.67
CA GLU A 164 -13.80 -5.04 -19.32
C GLU A 164 -14.09 -3.93 -20.36
N GLU A 165 -13.74 -2.67 -20.07
CA GLU A 165 -13.99 -1.53 -20.98
C GLU A 165 -12.97 -1.41 -22.12
N SER A 166 -11.68 -1.67 -21.87
CA SER A 166 -10.58 -1.30 -22.77
C SER A 166 -9.63 -2.43 -23.15
N GLY A 167 -9.84 -3.63 -22.60
CA GLY A 167 -9.04 -4.83 -22.90
C GLY A 167 -7.71 -4.95 -22.13
N GLU A 168 -7.17 -3.86 -21.56
CA GLU A 168 -5.94 -3.92 -20.77
C GLU A 168 -5.89 -2.90 -19.61
N CYS A 169 -5.12 -3.23 -18.57
CA CYS A 169 -4.81 -2.30 -17.48
C CYS A 169 -3.38 -2.53 -16.97
N LYS A 170 -2.41 -1.74 -17.46
CA LYS A 170 -0.99 -1.95 -17.19
C LYS A 170 -0.52 -1.40 -15.84
N TYR A 171 -1.09 -0.29 -15.37
CA TYR A 171 -0.67 0.37 -14.13
C TYR A 171 -1.92 0.75 -13.29
N PRO A 172 -2.55 -0.22 -12.60
CA PRO A 172 -3.84 -0.02 -11.96
C PRO A 172 -3.86 1.12 -10.95
N LEU A 173 -2.92 1.15 -10.00
CA LEU A 173 -2.85 2.20 -8.98
C LEU A 173 -2.60 3.59 -9.59
N ALA A 174 -1.60 3.72 -10.46
CA ALA A 174 -1.26 5.01 -11.08
C ALA A 174 -2.42 5.58 -11.93
N THR A 175 -3.08 4.73 -12.72
CA THR A 175 -4.20 5.18 -13.55
C THR A 175 -5.47 5.44 -12.74
N LEU A 176 -5.71 4.68 -11.67
CA LEU A 176 -6.77 4.96 -10.70
C LEU A 176 -6.58 6.34 -10.06
N ILE A 177 -5.37 6.63 -9.55
CA ILE A 177 -5.03 7.94 -8.96
C ILE A 177 -5.27 9.06 -9.96
N LYS A 178 -4.82 8.89 -11.21
CA LYS A 178 -5.04 9.86 -12.28
C LYS A 178 -6.52 10.13 -12.54
N ARG A 179 -7.37 9.09 -12.54
CA ARG A 179 -8.81 9.24 -12.72
C ARG A 179 -9.49 9.91 -11.52
N LEU A 180 -9.13 9.51 -10.30
CA LEU A 180 -9.65 10.12 -9.07
C LEU A 180 -9.27 11.61 -8.94
N SER A 181 -8.08 11.97 -9.40
CA SER A 181 -7.55 13.34 -9.33
C SER A 181 -8.00 14.22 -10.50
N ASN A 182 -8.88 13.74 -11.37
CA ASN A 182 -9.36 14.51 -12.52
C ASN A 182 -10.21 15.71 -12.04
N LYS A 183 -9.95 16.89 -12.59
CA LYS A 183 -10.66 18.14 -12.24
C LYS A 183 -12.14 18.11 -12.58
N GLU A 184 -12.55 17.31 -13.55
CA GLU A 184 -13.94 17.15 -13.99
C GLU A 184 -14.70 16.09 -13.19
N ILE A 185 -14.07 15.44 -12.19
CA ILE A 185 -14.79 14.48 -11.35
C ILE A 185 -15.88 15.18 -10.52
N GLU A 186 -17.06 14.57 -10.48
CA GLU A 186 -18.25 15.14 -9.85
C GLU A 186 -18.95 14.12 -8.94
N LYS A 187 -19.55 14.63 -7.87
CA LYS A 187 -20.36 13.83 -6.95
C LYS A 187 -21.70 13.52 -7.60
N VAL A 188 -22.05 12.24 -7.66
CA VAL A 188 -23.30 11.73 -8.21
C VAL A 188 -24.36 11.69 -7.12
N GLN A 189 -25.52 12.28 -7.37
CA GLN A 189 -26.68 12.07 -6.52
C GLN A 189 -27.27 10.68 -6.77
N LEU A 190 -27.24 9.84 -5.74
CA LEU A 190 -27.87 8.53 -5.78
C LEU A 190 -29.35 8.64 -5.40
N PRO A 191 -30.24 7.84 -6.03
CA PRO A 191 -31.60 7.69 -5.53
C PRO A 191 -31.62 7.20 -4.08
N GLU A 192 -32.49 7.75 -3.24
CA GLU A 192 -32.53 7.47 -1.79
C GLU A 192 -32.60 5.97 -1.47
N LYS A 193 -33.37 5.20 -2.25
CA LYS A 193 -33.49 3.74 -2.07
C LYS A 193 -32.13 3.02 -2.21
N VAL A 194 -31.30 3.45 -3.16
CA VAL A 194 -29.97 2.88 -3.40
C VAL A 194 -29.00 3.31 -2.31
N LEU A 195 -29.04 4.59 -1.92
CA LEU A 195 -28.24 5.11 -0.82
C LEU A 195 -28.55 4.37 0.48
N ASN A 196 -29.82 4.21 0.82
CA ASN A 196 -30.26 3.47 2.00
C ASN A 196 -29.85 1.99 1.98
N HIS A 197 -29.87 1.34 0.80
CA HIS A 197 -29.35 -0.03 0.68
C HIS A 197 -27.84 -0.11 0.90
N LYS A 198 -27.07 0.87 0.39
CA LYS A 198 -25.62 0.95 0.59
C LYS A 198 -25.28 1.25 2.05
N LEU A 199 -25.94 2.22 2.67
CA LEU A 199 -25.81 2.52 4.11
C LEU A 199 -26.21 1.32 5.00
N LYS A 200 -27.18 0.51 4.58
CA LYS A 200 -27.50 -0.76 5.26
C LYS A 200 -26.45 -1.85 5.05
N LYS A 201 -25.70 -1.83 3.94
CA LYS A 201 -24.62 -2.79 3.65
C LYS A 201 -23.34 -2.41 4.40
N TYR A 202 -23.02 -1.12 4.45
CA TYR A 202 -21.96 -0.52 5.27
C TYR A 202 -22.58 -0.11 6.61
N ARG A 203 -22.89 -1.12 7.44
CA ARG A 203 -23.81 -1.11 8.61
C ARG A 203 -23.46 -0.15 9.77
N ASN A 204 -23.19 1.11 9.50
CA ASN A 204 -22.83 2.09 10.52
C ASN A 204 -23.59 3.41 10.31
N PRO A 205 -24.42 3.85 11.27
CA PRO A 205 -25.09 5.16 11.19
C PRO A 205 -24.10 6.34 11.17
N ASP A 206 -22.87 6.12 11.64
CA ASP A 206 -21.78 7.09 11.61
C ASP A 206 -21.02 7.13 10.27
N GLU A 207 -21.46 6.37 9.26
CA GLU A 207 -20.88 6.39 7.93
C GLU A 207 -21.80 7.11 6.94
N ASP A 208 -21.19 7.83 5.99
CA ASP A 208 -21.87 8.33 4.79
C ASP A 208 -21.29 7.64 3.55
N TYR A 209 -22.08 7.58 2.48
CA TYR A 209 -21.68 6.93 1.23
C TYR A 209 -21.79 7.90 0.06
N GLU A 210 -20.64 8.23 -0.52
CA GLU A 210 -20.54 9.09 -1.69
C GLU A 210 -20.24 8.28 -2.94
N VAL A 211 -20.79 8.73 -4.07
CA VAL A 211 -20.39 8.22 -5.38
C VAL A 211 -19.86 9.37 -6.21
N TRP A 212 -18.71 9.15 -6.82
CA TRP A 212 -18.05 10.12 -7.70
C TRP A 212 -17.87 9.51 -9.08
N LYS A 213 -17.95 10.32 -10.13
CA LYS A 213 -17.68 9.88 -11.51
C LYS A 213 -17.14 11.03 -12.36
N HIS A 214 -16.45 10.66 -13.43
CA HIS A 214 -16.16 11.59 -14.52
C HIS A 214 -17.37 11.65 -15.47
N PRO A 215 -17.78 12.83 -15.99
CA PRO A 215 -18.98 12.97 -16.82
C PRO A 215 -19.03 12.04 -18.03
N THR A 216 -17.88 11.80 -18.66
CA THR A 216 -17.73 10.95 -19.85
C THR A 216 -17.36 9.49 -19.55
N SER A 217 -17.20 9.12 -18.28
CA SER A 217 -16.79 7.77 -17.87
C SER A 217 -17.97 6.97 -17.34
N SER A 218 -18.04 5.69 -17.72
CA SER A 218 -18.98 4.70 -17.17
C SER A 218 -18.62 4.25 -15.74
N LEU A 219 -17.36 4.39 -15.35
CA LEU A 219 -16.88 4.04 -14.01
C LEU A 219 -17.40 5.01 -12.93
N HIS A 220 -17.94 4.42 -11.85
CA HIS A 220 -18.35 5.09 -10.63
C HIS A 220 -17.46 4.67 -9.46
N PHE A 221 -17.01 5.63 -8.67
CA PHE A 221 -16.14 5.45 -7.50
C PHE A 221 -16.99 5.55 -6.23
N GLY A 222 -17.14 4.44 -5.51
CA GLY A 222 -17.88 4.37 -4.25
C GLY A 222 -16.97 4.61 -3.04
N ILE A 223 -17.25 5.68 -2.30
CA ILE A 223 -16.45 6.14 -1.16
C ILE A 223 -17.29 6.11 0.10
N VAL A 224 -16.75 5.51 1.17
CA VAL A 224 -17.32 5.57 2.51
C VAL A 224 -16.60 6.68 3.29
N LEU A 225 -17.36 7.57 3.90
CA LEU A 225 -16.87 8.59 4.82
C LEU A 225 -17.23 8.19 6.24
N ASP A 226 -16.23 7.96 7.08
CA ASP A 226 -16.42 7.83 8.53
C ASP A 226 -16.60 9.23 9.13
N LYS A 227 -17.76 9.54 9.70
CA LYS A 227 -18.08 10.87 10.25
C LYS A 227 -17.30 11.18 11.53
N LYS A 228 -16.83 10.18 12.28
CA LYS A 228 -16.06 10.37 13.51
C LYS A 228 -14.62 10.72 13.21
N THR A 229 -14.00 9.99 12.27
CA THR A 229 -12.59 10.17 11.93
C THR A 229 -12.38 11.08 10.72
N LEU A 230 -13.45 11.46 10.01
CA LEU A 230 -13.47 12.17 8.73
C LEU A 230 -12.67 11.46 7.63
N LYS A 231 -12.37 10.16 7.80
CA LYS A 231 -11.61 9.37 6.83
C LYS A 231 -12.51 8.95 5.67
N LYS A 232 -12.07 9.26 4.45
CA LYS A 232 -12.68 8.78 3.21
C LYS A 232 -11.96 7.55 2.71
N THR A 233 -12.68 6.47 2.48
CA THR A 233 -12.14 5.20 1.98
C THR A 233 -12.82 4.81 0.68
N LEU A 234 -12.04 4.62 -0.37
CA LEU A 234 -12.52 4.04 -1.63
C LEU A 234 -12.71 2.54 -1.43
N VAL A 235 -13.98 2.12 -1.41
CA VAL A 235 -14.36 0.73 -1.09
C VAL A 235 -14.73 -0.09 -2.32
N THR A 236 -15.16 0.56 -3.42
CA THR A 236 -15.58 -0.16 -4.62
C THR A 236 -15.60 0.72 -5.86
N ILE A 237 -15.47 0.09 -7.02
CA ILE A 237 -15.63 0.71 -8.33
C ILE A 237 -16.57 -0.17 -9.15
N PHE A 238 -17.55 0.46 -9.80
CA PHE A 238 -18.58 -0.25 -10.53
C PHE A 238 -19.01 0.54 -11.77
N ILE A 239 -19.55 -0.18 -12.75
CA ILE A 239 -20.25 0.40 -13.89
C ILE A 239 -21.74 0.41 -13.55
N ARG A 240 -22.42 1.50 -13.89
CA ARG A 240 -23.87 1.59 -13.78
C ARG A 240 -24.41 1.81 -15.19
N SER A 241 -25.02 0.76 -15.74
CA SER A 241 -25.87 0.80 -16.92
C SER A 241 -27.12 1.63 -16.66
#